data_AF-A0A943HLI8-F1
#
_entry.id   AF-A0A943HLI8-F1
#
_cell.length_a   1.000
_cell.length_b   1.000
_cell.length_c   1.000
_cell.angle_alpha   90.00
_cell.angle_beta   90.00
_cell.angle_gamma   90.00
#
_symmetry.space_group_name_H-M   'P 1'
#
loop_
_entity.id
_entity.type
_entity.pdbx_description
1 polymer ?
#
loop_
_entity_poly.entity_id
_entity_poly.type
_entity_poly.pdbx_seq_one_letter_code
_entity_poly.pdbx_strand_id
1 'polypeptide(L)'
;MKKILAMLMTFILIMGLASCSSDGSEAGELTKEASEIKLPEAIDYITDMKVDENGCITLAAYERKGDYNGVISISKTENDGESWETLYQREVSIEERENHFAEAYLYLGNSGSYFEVGDWDTEDLRNSFKKRYYLRDFDSEPEEFDFSWTDFNIDDVNYIDFEESYGMKLWGEYGEKTELYRMNIRGRQIEQVQLPEVTGLDYMGDDGRYVYVMYYPEIEEEAATFSAGLKLIEKEIKENGHCIRYDMKENKVHQSEILDVLAKKAMLWNSVESNDDQNYSMYAADTYSEEERYYILNDSGLWRIDKNGETLIYKEENWLKEIYYLNYLTVGNGTVYFTAAPEDGETRLLKITDNQ
;
A
#
# COMPACT_ATOMS: atom_id res chain seq x y z
N MET A 1 15.86 37.96 44.33
CA MET A 1 16.97 37.01 44.54
C MET A 1 17.63 36.78 43.19
N LYS A 2 18.84 37.35 42.98
CA LYS A 2 20.09 36.66 42.52
C LYS A 2 19.87 35.50 41.53
N LYS A 3 20.55 35.37 40.39
CA LYS A 3 21.59 36.13 39.65
C LYS A 3 21.82 35.35 38.31
N ILE A 4 21.88 36.06 37.18
CA ILE A 4 22.93 36.01 36.14
C ILE A 4 23.15 34.69 35.35
N LEU A 5 22.94 34.73 34.02
CA LEU A 5 23.96 34.73 32.93
C LEU A 5 23.18 34.92 31.59
N ALA A 6 23.16 36.08 30.92
CA ALA A 6 24.15 36.57 29.92
C ALA A 6 24.62 35.42 29.00
N MET A 7 24.50 35.41 27.67
CA MET A 7 24.80 36.39 26.61
C MET A 7 24.59 35.54 25.31
N LEU A 8 24.22 35.99 24.12
CA LEU A 8 24.72 37.13 23.36
C LEU A 8 23.83 37.26 22.09
N MET A 9 23.11 38.37 21.93
CA MET A 9 22.81 38.88 20.59
C MET A 9 24.11 39.44 20.01
N THR A 10 24.45 39.17 18.74
CA THR A 10 24.86 40.25 17.83
C THR A 10 24.58 39.88 16.38
N PHE A 11 23.80 40.78 15.75
CA PHE A 11 23.61 41.01 14.32
C PHE A 11 24.90 40.98 13.48
N ILE A 12 24.77 40.68 12.18
CA ILE A 12 25.15 41.59 11.07
C ILE A 12 24.57 41.06 9.75
N LEU A 13 23.83 41.94 9.08
CA LEU A 13 23.41 41.90 7.67
C LEU A 13 24.57 42.48 6.83
N ILE A 14 24.94 41.88 5.70
CA ILE A 14 25.23 42.54 4.39
C ILE A 14 25.66 41.49 3.34
N MET A 15 25.12 41.73 2.14
CA MET A 15 25.23 41.08 0.84
C MET A 15 26.64 40.77 0.29
N GLY A 16 26.71 39.75 -0.58
CA GLY A 16 27.36 39.91 -1.89
C GLY A 16 28.46 38.93 -2.31
N LEU A 17 28.11 38.08 -3.28
CA LEU A 17 28.90 37.60 -4.44
C LEU A 17 29.78 36.32 -4.34
N ALA A 18 29.24 35.30 -5.02
CA ALA A 18 29.87 34.41 -6.02
C ALA A 18 30.60 33.12 -5.58
N SER A 19 29.92 31.98 -5.78
CA SER A 19 30.35 30.97 -6.78
C SER A 19 29.16 30.11 -7.24
N CYS A 20 29.01 29.99 -8.55
CA CYS A 20 27.94 29.30 -9.28
C CYS A 20 28.08 27.76 -9.29
N SER A 21 26.95 27.14 -9.69
CA SER A 21 26.72 25.75 -10.16
C SER A 21 26.69 24.67 -9.09
N SER A 22 25.66 23.82 -8.97
CA SER A 22 24.67 23.37 -9.95
C SER A 22 23.22 23.54 -9.46
N ASP A 23 22.36 24.02 -10.35
CA ASP A 23 20.91 24.07 -10.21
C ASP A 23 20.35 22.65 -10.01
N GLY A 24 19.91 22.33 -8.79
CA GLY A 24 18.85 21.35 -8.56
C GLY A 24 17.54 22.11 -8.69
N SER A 25 16.78 21.80 -9.74
CA SER A 25 15.50 22.45 -10.03
C SER A 25 14.60 22.46 -8.79
N GLU A 26 14.36 23.65 -8.24
CA GLU A 26 13.22 23.88 -7.37
C GLU A 26 11.96 23.45 -8.15
N ALA A 27 11.25 22.49 -7.55
CA ALA A 27 10.01 21.95 -8.06
C ALA A 27 9.06 23.07 -8.49
N GLY A 28 8.47 22.92 -9.68
CA GLY A 28 7.41 23.80 -10.16
C GLY A 28 6.27 23.90 -9.14
N GLU A 29 5.54 25.01 -9.17
CA GLU A 29 4.40 25.30 -8.29
C GLU A 29 3.56 24.04 -8.00
N LEU A 30 3.53 23.62 -6.73
CA LEU A 30 2.64 22.59 -6.18
C LEU A 30 1.18 23.02 -6.44
N THR A 31 0.47 22.33 -7.34
CA THR A 31 -0.76 22.89 -7.94
C THR A 31 -1.93 21.90 -8.11
N LYS A 32 -2.12 20.94 -7.19
CA LYS A 32 -3.37 20.14 -7.16
C LYS A 32 -3.95 20.03 -5.76
N GLU A 33 -5.17 20.53 -5.58
CA GLU A 33 -5.97 20.29 -4.38
C GLU A 33 -6.53 18.86 -4.43
N ALA A 34 -6.37 18.10 -3.37
CA ALA A 34 -7.06 16.83 -3.22
C ALA A 34 -8.53 17.08 -2.89
N SER A 35 -9.44 16.43 -3.59
CA SER A 35 -10.86 16.43 -3.25
C SER A 35 -11.17 15.24 -2.35
N GLU A 36 -11.93 15.48 -1.29
CA GLU A 36 -12.41 14.41 -0.41
C GLU A 36 -13.71 13.81 -0.95
N ILE A 37 -13.76 12.48 -1.01
CA ILE A 37 -14.94 11.71 -1.38
C ILE A 37 -15.68 11.33 -0.10
N LYS A 38 -16.96 11.68 -0.03
CA LYS A 38 -17.78 11.34 1.12
C LYS A 38 -18.01 9.84 1.18
N LEU A 39 -17.62 9.21 2.29
CA LEU A 39 -17.85 7.79 2.55
C LEU A 39 -19.34 7.48 2.78
N PRO A 40 -19.78 6.22 2.55
CA PRO A 40 -21.08 5.74 3.02
C PRO A 40 -21.30 6.01 4.51
N GLU A 41 -22.56 6.17 4.91
CA GLU A 41 -22.88 6.31 6.34
C GLU A 41 -22.52 5.01 7.08
N ALA A 42 -21.87 5.16 8.24
CA ALA A 42 -21.51 4.07 9.15
C ALA A 42 -20.41 3.12 8.62
N ILE A 43 -19.19 3.66 8.48
CA ILE A 43 -17.96 2.91 8.22
C ILE A 43 -16.94 3.35 9.26
N ASP A 44 -16.29 2.39 9.93
CA ASP A 44 -15.13 2.69 10.78
C ASP A 44 -13.85 2.75 9.94
N TYR A 45 -13.65 1.77 9.06
CA TYR A 45 -12.53 1.75 8.14
C TYR A 45 -12.81 0.97 6.85
N ILE A 46 -12.03 1.32 5.83
CA ILE A 46 -12.03 0.68 4.51
C ILE A 46 -11.04 -0.48 4.57
N THR A 47 -11.43 -1.64 4.02
CA THR A 47 -10.59 -2.84 3.97
C THR A 47 -10.04 -3.13 2.58
N ASP A 48 -10.65 -2.56 1.54
CA ASP A 48 -10.13 -2.59 0.16
C ASP A 48 -10.89 -1.58 -0.73
N MET A 49 -10.26 -1.18 -1.84
CA MET A 49 -10.82 -0.26 -2.82
C MET A 49 -10.39 -0.61 -4.24
N LYS A 50 -11.33 -0.56 -5.18
CA LYS A 50 -11.07 -0.63 -6.62
C LYS A 50 -11.69 0.53 -7.37
N VAL A 51 -11.04 0.93 -8.45
CA VAL A 51 -11.52 1.97 -9.36
C VAL A 51 -11.42 1.48 -10.81
N ASP A 52 -12.49 1.70 -11.58
CA ASP A 52 -12.51 1.38 -13.00
C ASP A 52 -12.08 2.57 -13.90
N GLU A 53 -12.00 2.34 -15.21
CA GLU A 53 -11.62 3.37 -16.20
C GLU A 53 -12.55 4.59 -16.24
N ASN A 54 -13.79 4.44 -15.76
CA ASN A 54 -14.79 5.51 -15.73
C ASN A 54 -14.77 6.28 -14.40
N GLY A 55 -13.83 5.94 -13.49
CA GLY A 55 -13.75 6.52 -12.16
C GLY A 55 -14.82 5.99 -11.21
N CYS A 56 -15.46 4.88 -11.53
CA CYS A 56 -16.38 4.23 -10.62
C CYS A 56 -15.61 3.54 -9.49
N ILE A 57 -15.96 3.85 -8.25
CA ILE A 57 -15.29 3.36 -7.06
C ILE A 57 -16.13 2.24 -6.45
N THR A 58 -15.49 1.10 -6.16
CA THR A 58 -16.04 0.04 -5.32
C THR A 58 -15.22 -0.01 -4.04
N LEU A 59 -15.89 0.12 -2.89
CA LEU A 59 -15.29 0.06 -1.55
C LEU A 59 -15.76 -1.19 -0.82
N ALA A 60 -14.83 -1.86 -0.16
CA ALA A 60 -15.13 -2.83 0.88
C ALA A 60 -14.81 -2.20 2.24
N ALA A 61 -15.71 -2.37 3.21
CA ALA A 61 -15.62 -1.68 4.50
C ALA A 61 -16.18 -2.52 5.65
N TYR A 62 -15.71 -2.18 6.85
CA TYR A 62 -16.20 -2.74 8.10
C TYR A 62 -16.79 -1.64 9.00
N GLU A 63 -17.90 -1.98 9.66
CA GLU A 63 -18.52 -1.21 10.71
C GLU A 63 -18.61 -2.05 11.98
N ARG A 64 -18.03 -1.59 13.08
CA ARG A 64 -18.13 -2.18 14.41
C ARG A 64 -19.47 -1.78 15.04
N LYS A 65 -20.27 -2.77 15.41
CA LYS A 65 -21.55 -2.59 16.12
C LYS A 65 -21.43 -2.83 17.63
N GLY A 66 -20.33 -3.42 18.06
CA GLY A 66 -19.93 -3.65 19.44
C GLY A 66 -18.67 -4.52 19.46
N ASP A 67 -18.27 -5.00 20.64
CA ASP A 67 -17.06 -5.82 20.75
C ASP A 67 -17.19 -7.13 19.96
N TYR A 68 -18.37 -7.75 19.92
CA TYR A 68 -18.54 -9.10 19.37
C TYR A 68 -19.24 -9.14 18.00
N ASN A 69 -19.58 -7.99 17.43
CA ASN A 69 -20.34 -7.92 16.19
C ASN A 69 -20.02 -6.69 15.35
N GLY A 70 -20.22 -6.85 14.05
CA GLY A 70 -20.05 -5.79 13.08
C GLY A 70 -20.79 -6.10 11.78
N VAL A 71 -20.65 -5.19 10.84
CA VAL A 71 -21.22 -5.28 9.50
C VAL A 71 -20.10 -5.15 8.51
N ILE A 72 -20.02 -6.11 7.60
CA ILE A 72 -19.19 -5.99 6.41
C ILE A 72 -20.06 -5.48 5.27
N SER A 73 -19.53 -4.58 4.45
CA SER A 73 -20.26 -4.02 3.31
C SER A 73 -19.37 -3.84 2.09
N ILE A 74 -19.98 -3.97 0.91
CA ILE A 74 -19.39 -3.62 -0.37
C ILE A 74 -20.32 -2.62 -1.02
N SER A 75 -19.82 -1.42 -1.30
CA SER A 75 -20.59 -0.33 -1.87
C SER A 75 -19.91 0.26 -3.09
N LYS A 76 -20.71 0.78 -4.01
CA LYS A 76 -20.26 1.33 -5.29
C LYS A 76 -20.76 2.76 -5.47
N THR A 77 -19.95 3.64 -6.04
CA THR A 77 -20.36 5.00 -6.44
C THR A 77 -19.84 5.32 -7.84
N GLU A 78 -20.67 6.01 -8.61
CA GLU A 78 -20.34 6.53 -9.96
C GLU A 78 -20.26 8.06 -9.97
N ASN A 79 -20.43 8.71 -8.82
CA ASN A 79 -20.54 10.16 -8.67
C ASN A 79 -19.78 10.69 -7.46
N ASP A 80 -18.55 10.21 -7.27
CA ASP A 80 -17.63 10.68 -6.22
C ASP A 80 -18.27 10.74 -4.82
N GLY A 81 -19.10 9.74 -4.49
CA GLY A 81 -19.71 9.60 -3.18
C GLY A 81 -20.93 10.49 -2.91
N GLU A 82 -21.47 11.19 -3.92
CA GLU A 82 -22.79 11.86 -3.79
C GLU A 82 -23.90 10.84 -3.46
N SER A 83 -23.79 9.63 -4.00
CA SER A 83 -24.63 8.49 -3.66
C SER A 83 -23.85 7.18 -3.73
N TRP A 84 -24.25 6.22 -2.89
CA TRP A 84 -23.67 4.89 -2.82
C TRP A 84 -24.75 3.82 -3.03
N GLU A 85 -24.45 2.86 -3.89
CA GLU A 85 -25.20 1.62 -4.06
C GLU A 85 -24.56 0.54 -3.20
N THR A 86 -25.31 -0.05 -2.27
CA THR A 86 -24.84 -1.22 -1.52
C THR A 86 -25.00 -2.47 -2.37
N LEU A 87 -23.88 -3.07 -2.76
CA LEU A 87 -23.84 -4.30 -3.55
C LEU A 87 -23.96 -5.54 -2.67
N TYR A 88 -23.34 -5.51 -1.50
CA TYR A 88 -23.37 -6.62 -0.54
C TYR A 88 -23.28 -6.08 0.89
N GLN A 89 -24.02 -6.70 1.81
CA GLN A 89 -23.94 -6.39 3.23
C GLN A 89 -24.23 -7.65 4.04
N ARG A 90 -23.45 -7.87 5.10
CA ARG A 90 -23.64 -9.00 6.00
C ARG A 90 -23.25 -8.63 7.43
N GLU A 91 -24.09 -9.03 8.39
CA GLU A 91 -23.71 -9.02 9.80
C GLU A 91 -22.74 -10.16 10.09
N VAL A 92 -21.69 -9.85 10.83
CA VAL A 92 -20.69 -10.81 11.31
C VAL A 92 -20.62 -10.74 12.83
N SER A 93 -20.41 -11.88 13.47
CA SER A 93 -20.33 -11.98 14.91
C SER A 93 -19.42 -13.10 15.36
N ILE A 94 -18.82 -12.93 16.53
CA ILE A 94 -18.06 -13.97 17.23
C ILE A 94 -18.81 -14.41 18.50
N GLU A 95 -18.34 -15.47 19.14
CA GLU A 95 -18.84 -15.87 20.45
C GLU A 95 -18.40 -14.88 21.54
N GLU A 96 -19.33 -14.44 22.39
CA GLU A 96 -19.02 -13.51 23.47
C GLU A 96 -18.04 -14.12 24.48
N ARG A 97 -16.86 -13.51 24.61
CA ARG A 97 -15.78 -13.94 25.49
C ARG A 97 -15.01 -12.74 26.01
N GLU A 98 -14.64 -12.77 27.29
CA GLU A 98 -13.85 -11.69 27.91
C GLU A 98 -12.54 -11.49 27.15
N ASN A 99 -12.14 -10.23 26.94
CA ASN A 99 -10.93 -9.82 26.21
C ASN A 99 -10.92 -10.11 24.70
N HIS A 100 -12.05 -10.51 24.10
CA HIS A 100 -12.13 -10.76 22.67
C HIS A 100 -12.93 -9.68 21.92
N PHE A 101 -12.57 -9.44 20.66
CA PHE A 101 -13.38 -8.60 19.75
C PHE A 101 -13.44 -9.14 18.32
N ALA A 102 -14.54 -8.82 17.63
CA ALA A 102 -14.80 -9.12 16.24
C ALA A 102 -14.21 -8.04 15.34
N GLU A 103 -13.55 -8.50 14.30
CA GLU A 103 -13.07 -7.64 13.23
C GLU A 103 -13.11 -8.40 11.91
N ALA A 104 -13.31 -7.71 10.79
CA ALA A 104 -13.33 -8.37 9.50
C ALA A 104 -12.59 -7.58 8.44
N TYR A 105 -11.85 -8.31 7.61
CA TYR A 105 -11.10 -7.77 6.47
C TYR A 105 -11.69 -8.34 5.19
N LEU A 106 -12.06 -7.46 4.26
CA LEU A 106 -12.59 -7.84 2.96
C LEU A 106 -11.64 -7.39 1.88
N TYR A 107 -11.45 -8.25 0.90
CA TYR A 107 -10.59 -8.06 -0.26
C TYR A 107 -11.45 -8.24 -1.50
N LEU A 108 -11.43 -7.27 -2.40
CA LEU A 108 -12.23 -7.25 -3.61
C LEU A 108 -11.57 -8.10 -4.68
N GLY A 109 -12.35 -9.01 -5.27
CA GLY A 109 -11.99 -9.73 -6.49
C GLY A 109 -12.48 -9.02 -7.75
N ASN A 110 -12.38 -9.68 -8.91
CA ASN A 110 -12.96 -9.15 -10.15
C ASN A 110 -14.48 -9.26 -10.18
N SER A 111 -15.00 -10.39 -9.69
CA SER A 111 -16.42 -10.77 -9.75
C SER A 111 -17.07 -10.90 -8.37
N GLY A 112 -16.29 -10.91 -7.29
CA GLY A 112 -16.74 -11.19 -5.94
C GLY A 112 -15.76 -10.67 -4.89
N SER A 113 -15.69 -11.31 -3.73
CA SER A 113 -14.83 -10.90 -2.63
C SER A 113 -14.39 -12.09 -1.78
N TYR A 114 -13.25 -11.95 -1.12
CA TYR A 114 -12.84 -12.79 -0.02
C TYR A 114 -12.88 -11.99 1.25
N PHE A 115 -13.25 -12.62 2.36
CA PHE A 115 -13.17 -11.95 3.64
C PHE A 115 -12.83 -12.89 4.78
N GLU A 116 -12.12 -12.32 5.75
CA GLU A 116 -11.79 -12.95 7.02
C GLU A 116 -12.66 -12.32 8.10
N VAL A 117 -13.26 -13.15 8.95
CA VAL A 117 -13.85 -12.71 10.23
C VAL A 117 -12.94 -13.20 11.33
N GLY A 118 -12.25 -12.26 11.95
CA GLY A 118 -11.32 -12.47 13.05
C GLY A 118 -12.00 -12.38 14.40
N ASP A 119 -11.57 -13.27 15.27
CA ASP A 119 -11.87 -13.32 16.68
C ASP A 119 -10.56 -13.08 17.42
N TRP A 120 -10.37 -11.83 17.84
CA TRP A 120 -9.08 -11.31 18.28
C TRP A 120 -9.02 -11.20 19.79
N ASP A 121 -8.01 -11.83 20.37
CA ASP A 121 -7.70 -11.75 21.80
C ASP A 121 -6.84 -10.52 22.06
N THR A 122 -7.37 -9.56 22.83
CA THR A 122 -6.69 -8.29 23.16
C THR A 122 -5.47 -8.49 24.07
N GLU A 123 -5.35 -9.63 24.76
CA GLU A 123 -4.22 -9.93 25.64
C GLU A 123 -3.17 -10.81 24.95
N ASP A 124 -3.57 -11.74 24.07
CA ASP A 124 -2.64 -12.58 23.29
C ASP A 124 -3.11 -12.76 21.84
N LEU A 125 -2.63 -11.90 20.95
CA LEU A 125 -2.95 -11.96 19.51
C LEU A 125 -2.66 -13.33 18.86
N ARG A 126 -1.77 -14.17 19.43
CA ARG A 126 -1.48 -15.52 18.90
C ARG A 126 -2.62 -16.51 19.16
N ASN A 127 -3.52 -16.20 20.08
CA ASN A 127 -4.72 -16.98 20.40
C ASN A 127 -5.95 -16.54 19.57
N SER A 128 -5.72 -15.72 18.53
CA SER A 128 -6.79 -15.24 17.66
C SER A 128 -7.16 -16.29 16.61
N PHE A 129 -8.45 -16.37 16.28
CA PHE A 129 -8.98 -17.30 15.29
C PHE A 129 -9.57 -16.52 14.12
N LYS A 130 -9.40 -17.05 12.91
CA LYS A 130 -9.97 -16.45 11.69
C LYS A 130 -10.85 -17.46 10.98
N LYS A 131 -12.07 -17.05 10.65
CA LYS A 131 -12.91 -17.75 9.68
C LYS A 131 -12.82 -17.07 8.33
N ARG A 132 -12.71 -17.87 7.27
CA ARG A 132 -12.49 -17.38 5.92
C ARG A 132 -13.67 -17.72 5.04
N TYR A 133 -14.05 -16.76 4.24
CA TYR A 133 -15.20 -16.86 3.37
C TYR A 133 -14.85 -16.37 1.98
N TYR A 134 -15.45 -17.02 1.00
CA TYR A 134 -15.38 -16.63 -0.38
C TYR A 134 -16.79 -16.29 -0.89
N LEU A 135 -16.93 -15.12 -1.49
CA LEU A 135 -18.14 -14.64 -2.13
C LEU A 135 -17.90 -14.60 -3.65
N ARG A 136 -18.61 -15.44 -4.41
CA ARG A 136 -18.39 -15.57 -5.86
C ARG A 136 -18.90 -14.39 -6.66
N ASP A 137 -20.06 -13.92 -6.25
CA ASP A 137 -20.75 -12.75 -6.77
C ASP A 137 -21.55 -12.12 -5.62
N PHE A 138 -21.89 -10.84 -5.75
CA PHE A 138 -22.53 -10.09 -4.65
C PHE A 138 -23.96 -10.55 -4.33
N ASP A 139 -24.56 -11.38 -5.19
CA ASP A 139 -25.87 -12.00 -5.00
C ASP A 139 -25.80 -13.43 -4.39
N SER A 140 -24.60 -13.98 -4.23
CA SER A 140 -24.38 -15.34 -3.73
C SER A 140 -24.26 -15.41 -2.22
N GLU A 141 -24.58 -16.57 -1.65
CA GLU A 141 -24.22 -16.87 -0.27
C GLU A 141 -22.71 -17.13 -0.18
N PRO A 142 -22.02 -16.58 0.84
CA PRO A 142 -20.59 -16.80 1.03
C PRO A 142 -20.30 -18.26 1.42
N GLU A 143 -19.30 -18.85 0.77
CA GLU A 143 -18.81 -20.20 1.06
C GLU A 143 -17.66 -20.12 2.07
N GLU A 144 -17.82 -20.77 3.23
CA GLU A 144 -16.72 -20.92 4.19
C GLU A 144 -15.66 -21.87 3.63
N PHE A 145 -14.39 -21.53 3.83
CA PHE A 145 -13.27 -22.40 3.48
C PHE A 145 -12.16 -22.29 4.53
N ASP A 146 -11.26 -23.26 4.49
CA ASP A 146 -10.04 -23.28 5.28
C ASP A 146 -8.85 -23.64 4.39
N PHE A 147 -7.65 -23.56 4.96
CA PHE A 147 -6.41 -24.05 4.35
C PHE A 147 -6.02 -25.43 4.90
N SER A 148 -6.95 -26.20 5.50
CA SER A 148 -6.64 -27.51 6.09
C SER A 148 -6.18 -28.56 5.06
N TRP A 149 -6.43 -28.28 3.78
CA TRP A 149 -6.03 -29.11 2.64
C TRP A 149 -4.59 -28.84 2.18
N THR A 150 -3.86 -27.93 2.83
CA THR A 150 -2.50 -27.56 2.49
C THR A 150 -1.62 -27.38 3.74
N ASP A 151 -0.34 -27.76 3.63
CA ASP A 151 0.67 -27.49 4.66
C ASP A 151 1.30 -26.10 4.51
N PHE A 152 0.90 -25.32 3.50
CA PHE A 152 1.35 -23.95 3.31
C PHE A 152 0.80 -23.07 4.44
N ASN A 153 1.70 -22.53 5.27
CA ASN A 153 1.35 -21.36 6.08
C ASN A 153 1.17 -20.17 5.13
N ILE A 154 -0.07 -19.72 4.95
CA ILE A 154 -0.44 -18.57 4.12
C ILE A 154 -0.77 -17.46 5.10
N ASP A 155 0.20 -16.56 5.30
CA ASP A 155 0.07 -15.44 6.22
C ASP A 155 -0.73 -14.30 5.56
N ASP A 156 -0.48 -14.00 4.26
CA ASP A 156 -1.16 -12.94 3.51
C ASP A 156 -1.68 -13.41 2.13
N VAL A 157 -2.95 -13.10 1.83
CA VAL A 157 -3.58 -13.32 0.51
C VAL A 157 -3.75 -11.96 -0.18
N ASN A 158 -3.09 -11.77 -1.32
CA ASN A 158 -2.87 -10.43 -1.89
C ASN A 158 -3.73 -10.16 -3.14
N TYR A 159 -4.07 -11.18 -3.92
CA TYR A 159 -5.03 -11.05 -5.02
C TYR A 159 -5.98 -12.23 -5.11
N ILE A 160 -7.23 -11.98 -5.47
CA ILE A 160 -8.30 -12.96 -5.30
C ILE A 160 -9.24 -12.96 -6.50
N ASP A 161 -9.26 -14.08 -7.21
CA ASP A 161 -10.30 -14.47 -8.17
C ASP A 161 -10.77 -15.90 -7.83
N PHE A 162 -12.04 -16.23 -8.11
CA PHE A 162 -12.59 -17.56 -7.78
C PHE A 162 -11.83 -18.68 -8.47
N GLU A 163 -11.51 -18.44 -9.74
CA GLU A 163 -10.81 -19.40 -10.59
C GLU A 163 -9.30 -19.37 -10.32
N GLU A 164 -8.78 -18.20 -9.94
CA GLU A 164 -7.35 -17.94 -9.77
C GLU A 164 -7.12 -16.91 -8.65
N SER A 165 -6.97 -17.36 -7.40
CA SER A 165 -6.49 -16.51 -6.32
C SER A 165 -4.96 -16.58 -6.25
N TYR A 166 -4.31 -15.56 -5.71
CA TYR A 166 -2.86 -15.47 -5.57
C TYR A 166 -2.53 -15.10 -4.13
N GLY A 167 -1.75 -15.96 -3.50
CA GLY A 167 -1.15 -15.71 -2.19
C GLY A 167 0.30 -15.31 -2.38
N MET A 168 0.77 -14.35 -1.60
CA MET A 168 2.19 -14.02 -1.57
C MET A 168 2.73 -14.54 -0.25
N LYS A 169 3.91 -15.13 -0.29
CA LYS A 169 4.63 -15.46 0.93
C LYS A 169 5.93 -14.66 0.98
N LEU A 170 5.97 -13.71 1.90
CA LEU A 170 7.16 -12.93 2.24
C LEU A 170 7.87 -13.61 3.41
N TRP A 171 9.17 -13.88 3.29
CA TRP A 171 10.03 -14.27 4.40
C TRP A 171 11.22 -13.30 4.47
N GLY A 172 11.41 -12.69 5.64
CA GLY A 172 12.43 -11.66 5.88
C GLY A 172 13.76 -12.13 6.49
N GLU A 173 14.70 -11.17 6.47
CA GLU A 173 16.08 -11.00 7.00
C GLU A 173 17.07 -12.17 7.25
N TYR A 174 16.70 -13.42 7.56
CA TYR A 174 17.71 -14.47 7.88
C TYR A 174 17.28 -15.90 7.50
N GLY A 175 16.70 -16.12 6.33
CA GLY A 175 16.57 -17.49 5.79
C GLY A 175 15.39 -17.74 4.85
N GLU A 176 15.72 -17.64 3.55
CA GLU A 176 15.15 -18.25 2.33
C GLU A 176 13.73 -17.93 1.80
N LYS A 177 13.79 -17.35 0.59
CA LYS A 177 12.90 -17.35 -0.58
C LYS A 177 11.54 -16.67 -0.46
N THR A 178 11.48 -15.46 -1.00
CA THR A 178 10.23 -14.81 -1.38
C THR A 178 9.65 -15.52 -2.59
N GLU A 179 8.42 -15.99 -2.43
CA GLU A 179 7.77 -16.84 -3.42
C GLU A 179 6.34 -16.36 -3.63
N LEU A 180 5.97 -16.23 -4.89
CA LEU A 180 4.60 -15.95 -5.29
C LEU A 180 3.89 -17.28 -5.56
N TYR A 181 2.71 -17.45 -4.99
CA TYR A 181 1.90 -18.64 -5.15
C TYR A 181 0.56 -18.31 -5.77
N ARG A 182 0.18 -19.10 -6.76
CA ARG A 182 -1.16 -19.08 -7.31
C ARG A 182 -1.97 -20.23 -6.72
N MET A 183 -3.18 -19.92 -6.29
CA MET A 183 -4.08 -20.81 -5.59
C MET A 183 -5.42 -20.89 -6.32
N ASN A 184 -5.83 -22.10 -6.69
CA ASN A 184 -7.19 -22.37 -7.12
C ASN A 184 -8.00 -22.81 -5.90
N ILE A 185 -8.83 -21.91 -5.35
CA ILE A 185 -9.62 -22.17 -4.13
C ILE A 185 -10.59 -23.34 -4.36
N ARG A 186 -11.26 -23.37 -5.51
CA ARG A 186 -12.26 -24.40 -5.84
C ARG A 186 -11.63 -25.78 -6.06
N GLY A 187 -10.52 -25.82 -6.78
CA GLY A 187 -9.78 -27.01 -7.15
C GLY A 187 -8.83 -27.49 -6.05
N ARG A 188 -8.61 -26.68 -5.01
CA ARG A 188 -7.67 -26.92 -3.91
C ARG A 188 -6.27 -27.22 -4.43
N GLN A 189 -5.79 -26.37 -5.33
CA GLN A 189 -4.47 -26.48 -5.95
C GLN A 189 -3.65 -25.24 -5.62
N ILE A 190 -2.36 -25.44 -5.35
CA ILE A 190 -1.39 -24.37 -5.14
C ILE A 190 -0.22 -24.65 -6.08
N GLU A 191 0.19 -23.63 -6.81
CA GLU A 191 1.35 -23.67 -7.69
C GLU A 191 2.26 -22.47 -7.42
N GLN A 192 3.57 -22.72 -7.43
CA GLN A 192 4.56 -21.64 -7.32
C GLN A 192 4.67 -20.93 -8.67
N VAL A 193 4.47 -19.62 -8.66
CA VAL A 193 4.73 -18.75 -9.80
C VAL A 193 6.24 -18.58 -9.94
N GLN A 194 6.76 -18.98 -11.10
CA GLN A 194 8.17 -18.82 -11.41
C GLN A 194 8.42 -17.38 -11.88
N LEU A 195 8.92 -16.55 -10.96
CA LEU A 195 9.38 -15.20 -11.26
C LEU A 195 10.78 -15.26 -11.93
N PRO A 196 11.17 -14.21 -12.69
CA PRO A 196 12.54 -14.09 -13.17
C PRO A 196 13.53 -14.20 -12.02
N GLU A 197 14.66 -14.86 -12.26
CA GLU A 197 15.73 -14.95 -11.27
C GLU A 197 16.31 -13.55 -11.03
N VAL A 198 16.22 -13.08 -9.80
CA VAL A 198 16.76 -11.80 -9.35
C VAL A 198 17.73 -12.05 -8.20
N THR A 199 18.83 -11.30 -8.18
CA THR A 199 19.73 -11.21 -7.04
C THR A 199 19.27 -10.12 -6.09
N GLY A 200 19.60 -10.20 -4.80
CA GLY A 200 19.40 -9.09 -3.86
C GLY A 200 17.96 -8.59 -3.79
N LEU A 201 17.01 -9.52 -3.61
CA LEU A 201 15.60 -9.14 -3.45
C LEU A 201 15.44 -8.27 -2.21
N ASP A 202 14.79 -7.12 -2.38
CA ASP A 202 14.58 -6.15 -1.32
C ASP A 202 13.15 -6.19 -0.79
N TYR A 203 12.17 -6.13 -1.69
CA TYR A 203 10.76 -6.03 -1.34
C TYR A 203 9.88 -6.63 -2.43
N MET A 204 8.76 -7.22 -2.02
CA MET A 204 7.64 -7.54 -2.90
C MET A 204 6.33 -7.02 -2.29
N GLY A 205 5.53 -6.34 -3.09
CA GLY A 205 4.19 -5.90 -2.71
C GLY A 205 3.28 -5.83 -3.92
N ASP A 206 2.02 -5.50 -3.70
CA ASP A 206 1.00 -5.54 -4.73
C ASP A 206 0.05 -4.35 -4.68
N ASP A 207 -0.65 -4.13 -5.80
CA ASP A 207 -1.73 -3.13 -5.93
C ASP A 207 -3.07 -3.80 -6.26
N GLY A 208 -3.24 -5.05 -5.82
CA GLY A 208 -4.38 -5.89 -6.14
C GLY A 208 -4.21 -6.66 -7.45
N ARG A 209 -3.80 -6.08 -8.59
CA ARG A 209 -3.63 -6.85 -9.84
C ARG A 209 -2.16 -7.20 -10.13
N TYR A 210 -1.25 -6.32 -9.76
CA TYR A 210 0.15 -6.44 -10.09
C TYR A 210 0.97 -6.69 -8.84
N VAL A 211 1.98 -7.54 -8.97
CA VAL A 211 3.01 -7.72 -7.96
C VAL A 211 4.27 -7.00 -8.43
N TYR A 212 4.84 -6.16 -7.58
CA TYR A 212 6.06 -5.41 -7.81
C TYR A 212 7.18 -6.10 -7.04
N VAL A 213 8.26 -6.42 -7.75
CA VAL A 213 9.43 -7.12 -7.22
C VAL A 213 10.61 -6.18 -7.32
N MET A 214 11.01 -5.60 -6.18
CA MET A 214 12.11 -4.65 -6.08
C MET A 214 13.39 -5.37 -5.64
N TYR A 215 14.48 -5.18 -6.38
CA TYR A 215 15.72 -5.92 -6.18
C TYR A 215 16.94 -5.08 -6.56
N TYR A 216 18.14 -5.52 -6.18
CA TYR A 216 19.41 -4.89 -6.57
C TYR A 216 20.42 -5.94 -7.06
N PRO A 217 21.32 -5.56 -7.99
CA PRO A 217 22.38 -6.47 -8.43
C PRO A 217 23.28 -6.84 -7.24
N GLU A 218 23.78 -8.07 -7.21
CA GLU A 218 24.76 -8.52 -6.21
C GLU A 218 25.92 -7.52 -6.09
N ILE A 219 26.19 -7.07 -4.87
CA ILE A 219 27.32 -6.20 -4.56
C ILE A 219 28.44 -7.07 -4.01
N GLU A 220 29.63 -7.01 -4.63
CA GLU A 220 30.81 -7.72 -4.14
C GLU A 220 31.11 -7.31 -2.67
N GLU A 221 31.17 -8.30 -1.78
CA GLU A 221 31.19 -8.23 -0.31
C GLU A 221 32.29 -7.36 0.36
N GLU A 222 33.15 -6.64 -0.37
CA GLU A 222 34.30 -5.93 0.23
C GLU A 222 33.94 -4.67 1.05
N ALA A 223 32.69 -4.21 1.08
CA ALA A 223 32.35 -2.90 1.65
C ALA A 223 31.84 -2.91 3.12
N ALA A 224 31.46 -4.05 3.70
CA ALA A 224 30.72 -4.06 4.97
C ALA A 224 31.60 -4.05 6.23
N THR A 225 32.35 -2.96 6.48
CA THR A 225 32.76 -2.61 7.86
C THR A 225 32.65 -1.11 8.11
N PHE A 226 32.20 -0.75 9.31
CA PHE A 226 32.04 0.59 9.92
C PHE A 226 30.65 1.23 9.83
N SER A 227 30.10 1.54 11.00
CA SER A 227 28.71 1.93 11.26
C SER A 227 28.26 3.29 10.70
N ALA A 228 29.18 4.13 10.24
CA ALA A 228 28.85 5.33 9.46
C ALA A 228 28.92 5.09 7.94
N GLY A 229 29.65 4.05 7.51
CA GLY A 229 29.68 3.59 6.12
C GLY A 229 28.45 2.77 5.75
N LEU A 230 27.82 2.07 6.71
CA LEU A 230 26.64 1.23 6.45
C LEU A 230 25.47 1.98 5.80
N LYS A 231 25.09 3.18 6.30
CA LYS A 231 24.02 3.98 5.67
C LYS A 231 24.40 4.52 4.28
N LEU A 232 25.68 4.83 4.08
CA LEU A 232 26.17 5.30 2.77
C LEU A 232 26.16 4.16 1.76
N ILE A 233 26.62 2.97 2.18
CA ILE A 233 26.59 1.74 1.41
C ILE A 233 25.14 1.40 1.09
N GLU A 234 24.25 1.37 2.08
CA GLU A 234 22.82 1.10 1.90
C GLU A 234 22.20 2.05 0.88
N LYS A 235 22.44 3.35 0.99
CA LYS A 235 22.02 4.32 -0.03
C LYS A 235 22.56 3.98 -1.42
N GLU A 236 23.85 3.68 -1.56
CA GLU A 236 24.45 3.26 -2.83
C GLU A 236 23.84 1.96 -3.38
N ILE A 237 23.45 1.01 -2.51
CA ILE A 237 22.71 -0.20 -2.91
C ILE A 237 21.35 0.19 -3.49
N LYS A 238 20.57 0.96 -2.73
CA LYS A 238 19.19 1.32 -3.10
C LYS A 238 19.12 2.23 -4.33
N GLU A 239 20.14 3.07 -4.57
CA GLU A 239 20.27 3.86 -5.81
C GLU A 239 20.44 3.02 -7.07
N ASN A 240 20.88 1.76 -6.92
CA ASN A 240 20.95 0.75 -7.98
C ASN A 240 19.75 -0.21 -7.97
N GLY A 241 18.66 0.16 -7.30
CA GLY A 241 17.42 -0.61 -7.29
C GLY A 241 16.80 -0.76 -8.69
N HIS A 242 16.23 -1.93 -8.92
CA HIS A 242 15.47 -2.31 -10.10
C HIS A 242 14.11 -2.85 -9.71
N CYS A 243 13.15 -2.82 -10.64
CA CYS A 243 11.84 -3.40 -10.40
C CYS A 243 11.30 -4.19 -11.58
N ILE A 244 10.70 -5.34 -11.27
CA ILE A 244 9.84 -6.11 -12.15
C ILE A 244 8.40 -5.95 -11.69
N ARG A 245 7.49 -5.74 -12.63
CA ARG A 245 6.05 -5.86 -12.38
C ARG A 245 5.51 -7.15 -13.00
N TYR A 246 4.86 -7.98 -12.21
CA TYR A 246 4.17 -9.19 -12.64
C TYR A 246 2.66 -8.95 -12.71
N ASP A 247 2.06 -9.14 -13.89
CA ASP A 247 0.60 -9.14 -14.07
C ASP A 247 0.04 -10.51 -13.70
N MET A 248 -0.66 -10.58 -12.56
CA MET A 248 -1.21 -11.85 -12.06
C MET A 248 -2.30 -12.39 -12.98
N LYS A 249 -3.03 -11.55 -13.70
CA LYS A 249 -4.09 -12.00 -14.62
C LYS A 249 -3.52 -12.56 -15.92
N GLU A 250 -2.53 -11.86 -16.47
CA GLU A 250 -1.96 -12.20 -17.78
C GLU A 250 -0.79 -13.19 -17.70
N ASN A 251 -0.27 -13.44 -16.49
CA ASN A 251 0.98 -14.18 -16.24
C ASN A 251 2.14 -13.62 -17.07
N LYS A 252 2.32 -12.29 -17.05
CA LYS A 252 3.33 -11.57 -17.81
C LYS A 252 4.21 -10.72 -16.92
N VAL A 253 5.49 -10.76 -17.21
CA VAL A 253 6.52 -9.92 -16.60
C VAL A 253 6.70 -8.66 -17.44
N HIS A 254 6.76 -7.51 -16.78
CA HIS A 254 7.11 -6.22 -17.36
C HIS A 254 8.33 -5.64 -16.65
N GLN A 255 9.24 -5.07 -17.42
CA GLN A 255 10.47 -4.40 -16.97
C GLN A 255 10.66 -3.14 -17.81
N SER A 256 11.05 -2.05 -17.17
CA SER A 256 11.29 -0.77 -17.84
C SER A 256 12.19 0.13 -17.00
N GLU A 257 12.80 1.12 -17.66
CA GLU A 257 13.56 2.17 -16.95
C GLU A 257 12.66 2.98 -16.00
N ILE A 258 11.36 3.10 -16.29
CA ILE A 258 10.39 3.80 -15.44
C ILE A 258 10.16 3.01 -14.15
N LEU A 259 10.05 1.69 -14.21
CA LEU A 259 9.97 0.82 -13.04
C LEU A 259 11.24 0.89 -12.19
N ASP A 260 12.42 1.02 -12.79
CA ASP A 260 13.67 1.20 -12.05
C ASP A 260 13.69 2.53 -11.29
N VAL A 261 13.11 3.60 -11.84
CA VAL A 261 12.94 4.88 -11.11
C VAL A 261 11.98 4.71 -9.93
N LEU A 262 10.87 3.99 -10.11
CA LEU A 262 9.95 3.63 -9.02
C LEU A 262 10.65 2.85 -7.91
N ALA A 263 11.44 1.84 -8.28
CA ALA A 263 12.20 1.02 -7.34
C ALA A 263 13.13 1.87 -6.48
N LYS A 264 13.97 2.68 -7.12
CA LYS A 264 14.95 3.53 -6.43
C LYS A 264 14.28 4.47 -5.44
N LYS A 265 13.19 5.11 -5.85
CA LYS A 265 12.45 6.03 -4.98
C LYS A 265 11.84 5.32 -3.79
N ALA A 266 11.17 4.18 -4.00
CA ALA A 266 10.57 3.40 -2.91
C ALA A 266 11.62 2.85 -1.95
N MET A 267 12.70 2.26 -2.48
CA MET A 267 13.77 1.64 -1.71
C MET A 267 14.56 2.66 -0.88
N LEU A 268 14.89 3.82 -1.46
CA LEU A 268 15.52 4.93 -0.73
C LEU A 268 14.61 5.47 0.37
N TRP A 269 13.32 5.66 0.08
CA TRP A 269 12.38 6.14 1.07
C TRP A 269 12.27 5.18 2.25
N ASN A 270 11.95 3.92 1.97
CA ASN A 270 11.65 2.91 2.99
C ASN A 270 12.87 2.55 3.86
N SER A 271 14.09 2.72 3.37
CA SER A 271 15.31 2.26 4.08
C SER A 271 16.19 3.39 4.61
N VAL A 272 16.21 4.56 3.95
CA VAL A 272 17.22 5.60 4.20
C VAL A 272 16.59 6.92 4.64
N GLU A 273 15.49 7.32 3.99
CA GLU A 273 14.92 8.66 4.15
C GLU A 273 13.78 8.72 5.18
N SER A 274 13.03 7.64 5.35
CA SER A 274 12.03 7.54 6.41
C SER A 274 12.69 7.58 7.79
N ASN A 275 12.07 8.31 8.71
CA ASN A 275 12.45 8.33 10.12
C ASN A 275 11.57 7.40 10.98
N ASP A 276 10.62 6.70 10.35
CA ASP A 276 9.67 5.80 10.99
C ASP A 276 9.67 4.45 10.27
N ASP A 277 9.94 3.38 11.02
CA ASP A 277 9.96 2.00 10.52
C ASP A 277 8.56 1.53 10.07
N GLN A 278 7.49 2.28 10.39
CA GLN A 278 6.12 1.98 9.95
C GLN A 278 5.69 2.73 8.67
N ASN A 279 6.48 3.67 8.15
CA ASN A 279 6.16 4.39 6.93
C ASN A 279 6.69 3.66 5.70
N TYR A 280 5.82 2.89 5.05
CA TYR A 280 6.10 2.25 3.77
C TYR A 280 5.48 3.04 2.61
N SER A 281 6.18 3.06 1.49
CA SER A 281 5.64 3.60 0.25
C SER A 281 4.58 2.67 -0.34
N MET A 282 3.40 3.21 -0.65
CA MET A 282 2.39 2.54 -1.48
C MET A 282 2.62 2.90 -2.95
N TYR A 283 2.29 2.00 -3.86
CA TYR A 283 2.45 2.24 -5.29
C TYR A 283 1.30 1.64 -6.10
N ALA A 284 1.01 2.24 -7.24
CA ALA A 284 -0.04 1.79 -8.14
C ALA A 284 0.30 2.14 -9.59
N ALA A 285 -0.06 1.25 -10.52
CA ALA A 285 0.08 1.50 -11.96
C ALA A 285 -1.18 2.16 -12.53
N ASP A 286 -0.99 3.14 -13.41
CA ASP A 286 -2.08 3.64 -14.25
C ASP A 286 -2.22 2.77 -15.48
N THR A 287 -3.04 1.74 -15.38
CA THR A 287 -3.17 0.72 -16.43
C THR A 287 -4.16 1.07 -17.53
N TYR A 288 -4.85 2.19 -17.39
CA TYR A 288 -5.75 2.74 -18.39
C TYR A 288 -5.04 3.75 -19.31
N SER A 289 -3.86 4.21 -18.92
CA SER A 289 -3.01 5.07 -19.74
C SER A 289 -2.35 4.28 -20.89
N GLU A 290 -2.29 4.89 -22.08
CA GLU A 290 -1.48 4.37 -23.20
C GLU A 290 0.03 4.51 -22.93
N GLU A 291 0.40 5.43 -22.06
CA GLU A 291 1.78 5.62 -21.62
C GLU A 291 2.03 4.92 -20.29
N GLU A 292 3.21 4.31 -20.14
CA GLU A 292 3.62 3.72 -18.89
C GLU A 292 3.77 4.79 -17.80
N ARG A 293 3.00 4.64 -16.73
CA ARG A 293 2.90 5.59 -15.62
C ARG A 293 2.62 4.86 -14.32
N TYR A 294 3.35 5.26 -13.27
CA TYR A 294 3.17 4.76 -11.92
C TYR A 294 3.03 5.92 -10.94
N TYR A 295 2.39 5.64 -9.82
CA TYR A 295 2.26 6.55 -8.70
C TYR A 295 2.84 5.90 -7.46
N ILE A 296 3.50 6.71 -6.64
CA ILE A 296 4.05 6.31 -5.35
C ILE A 296 3.65 7.34 -4.29
N LEU A 297 3.12 6.85 -3.19
CA LEU A 297 2.60 7.63 -2.09
C LEU A 297 3.34 7.26 -0.81
N ASN A 298 3.89 8.27 -0.14
CA ASN A 298 4.42 8.21 1.21
C ASN A 298 4.20 9.56 1.90
N ASP A 299 4.69 9.73 3.12
CA ASP A 299 4.60 10.95 3.93
C ASP A 299 5.35 12.15 3.32
N SER A 300 6.23 11.95 2.33
CA SER A 300 6.82 13.04 1.55
C SER A 300 5.86 13.65 0.52
N GLY A 301 4.84 12.89 0.13
CA GLY A 301 3.83 13.25 -0.86
C GLY A 301 3.49 12.13 -1.85
N LEU A 302 2.59 12.46 -2.77
CA LEU A 302 2.23 11.65 -3.93
C LEU A 302 3.06 12.06 -5.14
N TRP A 303 3.79 11.12 -5.70
CA TRP A 303 4.63 11.31 -6.87
C TRP A 303 4.14 10.48 -8.04
N ARG A 304 4.27 11.03 -9.24
CA ARG A 304 4.13 10.31 -10.49
C ARG A 304 5.50 9.99 -11.06
N ILE A 305 5.62 8.83 -11.67
CA ILE A 305 6.81 8.37 -12.37
C ILE A 305 6.40 7.93 -13.78
N ASP A 306 6.92 8.62 -14.78
CA ASP A 306 6.67 8.35 -16.20
C ASP A 306 7.95 8.58 -17.02
N LYS A 307 7.84 8.59 -18.35
CA LYS A 307 8.96 8.82 -19.28
C LYS A 307 9.73 10.13 -19.07
N ASN A 308 9.13 11.13 -18.41
CA ASN A 308 9.73 12.42 -18.10
C ASN A 308 10.42 12.42 -16.72
N GLY A 309 10.36 11.31 -15.99
CA GLY A 309 10.93 11.15 -14.65
C GLY A 309 9.92 11.36 -13.53
N GLU A 310 10.42 11.74 -12.36
CA GLU A 310 9.63 11.93 -11.15
C GLU A 310 8.98 13.32 -11.12
N THR A 311 7.67 13.37 -10.85
CA THR A 311 6.92 14.62 -10.67
C THR A 311 6.13 14.56 -9.36
N LEU A 312 6.33 15.53 -8.46
CA LEU A 312 5.52 15.67 -7.25
C LEU A 312 4.13 16.19 -7.64
N ILE A 313 3.09 15.39 -7.40
CA ILE A 313 1.71 15.70 -7.78
C ILE A 313 0.96 16.35 -6.63
N TYR A 314 1.21 15.89 -5.41
CA TYR A 314 0.53 16.40 -4.22
C TYR A 314 1.38 16.22 -2.97
N LYS A 315 1.28 17.20 -2.08
CA LYS A 315 1.92 17.17 -0.77
C LYS A 315 1.02 17.91 0.22
N GLU A 316 0.64 17.25 1.29
CA GLU A 316 -0.09 17.86 2.39
C GLU A 316 0.90 18.33 3.45
N GLU A 317 0.91 19.62 3.79
CA GLU A 317 1.84 20.16 4.80
C GLU A 317 1.57 19.60 6.21
N ASN A 318 0.36 19.09 6.44
CA ASN A 318 -0.05 18.57 7.74
C ASN A 318 0.14 17.05 7.91
N TRP A 319 0.47 16.29 6.85
CA TRP A 319 0.88 14.88 7.00
C TRP A 319 2.14 14.73 7.86
N LEU A 320 2.96 15.78 7.96
CA LEU A 320 4.20 15.79 8.74
C LEU A 320 4.01 16.09 10.23
N LYS A 321 2.78 16.39 10.69
CA LYS A 321 2.51 16.83 12.08
C LYS A 321 1.75 15.82 12.92
N GLU A 322 1.07 14.86 12.30
CA GLU A 322 0.32 13.78 12.94
C GLU A 322 0.73 12.47 12.25
N ILE A 323 0.71 11.34 12.98
CA ILE A 323 0.94 10.03 12.37
C ILE A 323 -0.30 9.70 11.53
N TYR A 324 -0.10 9.54 10.22
CA TYR A 324 -1.15 9.14 9.28
C TYR A 324 -0.90 7.70 8.83
N TYR A 325 -1.91 6.86 8.98
CA TYR A 325 -1.92 5.52 8.40
C TYR A 325 -2.44 5.62 6.96
N LEU A 326 -1.55 5.31 6.03
CA LEU A 326 -1.82 5.21 4.60
C LEU A 326 -2.19 3.75 4.30
N ASN A 327 -3.42 3.50 3.86
CA ASN A 327 -3.93 2.13 3.76
C ASN A 327 -4.09 1.61 2.32
N TYR A 328 -4.54 2.44 1.38
CA TYR A 328 -4.79 2.03 -0.01
C TYR A 328 -4.39 3.12 -1.00
N LEU A 329 -3.88 2.69 -2.17
CA LEU A 329 -3.61 3.52 -3.33
C LEU A 329 -4.11 2.79 -4.58
N THR A 330 -4.91 3.47 -5.40
CA THR A 330 -5.36 2.95 -6.69
C THR A 330 -5.51 4.08 -7.69
N VAL A 331 -5.54 3.74 -8.98
CA VAL A 331 -5.54 4.72 -10.07
C VAL A 331 -6.59 4.33 -11.11
N GLY A 332 -7.45 5.29 -11.44
CA GLY A 332 -8.41 5.21 -12.54
C GLY A 332 -8.13 6.30 -13.56
N ASN A 333 -7.52 5.96 -14.69
CA ASN A 333 -7.32 6.83 -15.85
C ASN A 333 -6.72 8.20 -15.48
N GLY A 334 -5.50 8.19 -14.95
CA GLY A 334 -4.80 9.40 -14.47
C GLY A 334 -5.37 10.01 -13.19
N THR A 335 -6.45 9.48 -12.61
CA THR A 335 -6.95 9.93 -11.31
C THR A 335 -6.50 8.99 -10.21
N VAL A 336 -5.84 9.54 -9.21
CA VAL A 336 -5.31 8.79 -8.06
C VAL A 336 -6.30 8.87 -6.92
N TYR A 337 -6.56 7.73 -6.28
CA TYR A 337 -7.42 7.58 -5.12
C TYR A 337 -6.63 6.91 -4.02
N PHE A 338 -6.72 7.45 -2.81
CA PHE A 338 -6.05 6.85 -1.66
C PHE A 338 -6.76 7.19 -0.36
N THR A 339 -6.55 6.33 0.63
CA THR A 339 -7.14 6.52 1.96
C THR A 339 -6.07 6.94 2.96
N ALA A 340 -6.41 7.90 3.81
CA ALA A 340 -5.56 8.35 4.90
C ALA A 340 -6.39 8.44 6.19
N ALA A 341 -5.87 7.90 7.28
CA ALA A 341 -6.47 7.99 8.60
C ALA A 341 -5.45 8.59 9.58
N PRO A 342 -5.75 9.72 10.26
CA PRO A 342 -4.93 10.16 11.39
C PRO A 342 -5.00 9.11 12.52
N GLU A 343 -3.95 8.99 13.34
CA GLU A 343 -3.91 8.04 14.46
C GLU A 343 -5.14 8.08 15.38
N ASP A 344 -5.67 9.29 15.64
CA ASP A 344 -6.88 9.52 16.45
C ASP A 344 -8.07 10.05 15.63
N GLY A 345 -8.09 9.81 14.31
CA GLY A 345 -9.04 10.43 13.39
C GLY A 345 -9.86 9.46 12.54
N GLU A 346 -10.83 10.01 11.83
CA GLU A 346 -11.67 9.26 10.90
C GLU A 346 -10.92 9.01 9.58
N THR A 347 -11.18 7.84 8.98
CA THR A 347 -10.65 7.49 7.65
C THR A 347 -11.19 8.45 6.60
N ARG A 348 -10.31 9.02 5.77
CA ARG A 348 -10.67 9.88 4.64
C ARG A 348 -10.31 9.21 3.32
N LEU A 349 -11.19 9.32 2.32
CA LEU A 349 -10.91 8.93 0.94
C LEU A 349 -10.64 10.19 0.12
N LEU A 350 -9.43 10.26 -0.44
CA LEU A 350 -8.94 11.41 -1.19
C LEU A 350 -8.77 11.05 -2.66
N LYS A 351 -9.10 12.01 -3.53
CA LYS A 351 -9.02 11.92 -4.99
C LYS A 351 -8.17 13.07 -5.53
N ILE A 352 -7.26 12.76 -6.45
CA ILE A 352 -6.41 13.73 -7.14
C ILE A 352 -6.41 13.41 -8.63
N THR A 353 -6.89 14.35 -9.45
CA THR A 353 -6.89 14.17 -10.91
C THR A 353 -5.59 14.64 -11.53
N ASP A 354 -4.84 13.71 -12.11
CA ASP A 354 -3.61 14.02 -12.83
C ASP A 354 -3.85 14.32 -14.32
N ASN A 355 -4.32 15.55 -14.62
CA ASN A 355 -4.65 16.02 -15.98
C ASN A 355 -3.46 16.18 -16.97
N GLN A 356 -2.46 15.29 -16.99
CA GLN A 356 -1.32 15.37 -17.93
C GLN A 356 -1.30 14.27 -18.98
#